data_AF-A0A2M7PJ83-F1
#
_entry.id   AF-A0A2M7PJ83-F1
#
_cell.length_a   1.000
_cell.length_b   1.000
_cell.length_c   1.000
_cell.angle_alpha   90.00
_cell.angle_beta   90.00
_cell.angle_gamma   90.00
#
_symmetry.space_group_name_H-M   'P 1'
#
loop_
_entity.id
_entity.type
_entity.pdbx_description
1 polymer ?
#
loop_
_entity_poly.entity_id
_entity_poly.type
_entity_poly.pdbx_seq_one_letter_code
_entity_poly.pdbx_strand_id
1 'polypeptide(L)'
;MAEENNNTTENKEENKGSKNPFSNLTGGGKNGDKPKFNFYWIYGILAVVLFGIQFLGMGDDGKQTDWREFKTMLEDGDVAKIILVNKETAEIFIKTENLTKDKYKDLSKGSPITG
;
A
#
# COMPACT_ATOMS: atom_id res chain seq x y z
N MET A 1 48.52 35.79 59.91
CA MET A 1 47.46 36.11 60.89
C MET A 1 46.18 36.30 60.10
N ALA A 2 45.25 35.37 60.28
CA ALA A 2 43.88 35.52 59.82
C ALA A 2 43.11 36.27 60.92
N GLU A 3 42.39 37.34 60.55
CA GLU A 3 41.15 37.76 61.20
C GLU A 3 40.27 38.45 60.15
N GLU A 4 38.97 38.26 60.34
CA GLU A 4 37.90 38.27 59.35
C GLU A 4 37.01 39.53 59.55
N ASN A 5 36.11 39.73 58.57
CA ASN A 5 34.81 40.42 58.61
C ASN A 5 34.72 41.90 59.03
N ASN A 6 34.12 42.73 58.15
CA ASN A 6 32.72 43.18 58.32
C ASN A 6 32.14 43.90 57.08
N ASN A 7 31.09 43.27 56.55
CA ASN A 7 29.88 43.83 55.95
C ASN A 7 29.86 44.53 54.57
N THR A 8 29.34 43.74 53.63
CA THR A 8 28.12 44.00 52.85
C THR A 8 28.19 45.03 51.73
N THR A 9 28.59 44.51 50.58
CA THR A 9 28.17 45.03 49.27
C THR A 9 26.97 44.21 48.80
N GLU A 10 25.75 44.74 48.87
CA GLU A 10 24.63 44.27 48.07
C GLU A 10 23.71 45.45 47.73
N ASN A 11 24.01 46.15 46.63
CA ASN A 11 23.01 46.94 45.92
C ASN A 11 22.04 45.95 45.27
N LYS A 12 20.86 45.82 45.88
CA LYS A 12 19.77 44.99 45.41
C LYS A 12 19.12 45.68 44.20
N GLU A 13 19.63 45.40 43.00
CA GLU A 13 18.87 45.65 41.79
C GLU A 13 17.61 44.77 41.84
N GLU A 14 16.46 45.40 42.09
CA GLU A 14 15.16 44.81 41.82
C GLU A 14 15.01 44.58 40.31
N ASN A 15 15.57 43.47 39.81
CA ASN A 15 15.16 42.96 38.51
C ASN A 15 13.78 42.33 38.69
N LYS A 16 12.74 43.17 38.56
CA LYS A 16 11.35 42.72 38.43
C LYS A 16 11.30 41.75 37.25
N GLY A 17 11.30 40.46 37.58
CA GLY A 17 11.17 39.38 36.62
C GLY A 17 9.93 39.58 35.77
N SER A 18 10.12 40.11 34.56
CA SER A 18 9.13 40.11 33.50
C SER A 18 8.89 38.65 33.14
N LYS A 19 7.84 38.06 33.73
CA LYS A 19 7.31 36.78 33.28
C LYS A 19 6.64 37.02 31.94
N ASN A 20 7.42 36.86 30.87
CA ASN A 20 6.92 36.97 29.50
C ASN A 20 5.89 35.84 29.28
N PRO A 21 4.61 36.14 29.01
CA PRO A 21 3.57 35.12 28.82
C PRO A 21 3.74 34.32 27.52
N PHE A 22 4.74 34.68 26.70
CA PHE A 22 5.08 34.05 25.44
C PHE A 22 6.26 33.07 25.53
N SER A 23 6.83 32.80 26.71
CA SER A 23 7.87 31.77 26.85
C SER A 23 7.39 30.35 26.52
N ASN A 24 6.07 30.14 26.54
CA ASN A 24 5.42 28.89 26.12
C ASN A 24 5.14 28.82 24.61
N LEU A 25 5.44 29.87 23.82
CA LEU A 25 5.24 29.89 22.36
C LEU A 25 6.46 29.34 21.58
N THR A 26 7.65 29.34 22.16
CA THR A 26 8.77 28.58 21.62
C THR A 26 8.72 27.20 22.24
N GLY A 27 8.34 26.19 21.44
CA GLY A 27 8.03 24.81 21.83
C GLY A 27 9.12 24.08 22.63
N GLY A 28 9.33 24.51 23.87
CA GLY A 28 10.08 23.86 24.93
C GLY A 28 9.16 22.95 25.73
N GLY A 29 8.51 22.00 25.05
CA GLY A 29 7.78 20.92 25.69
C GLY A 29 8.77 19.86 26.18
N LYS A 30 8.77 19.62 27.49
CA LYS A 30 9.27 18.43 28.20
C LYS A 30 9.36 17.19 27.31
N ASN A 31 10.47 16.47 27.39
CA ASN A 31 10.67 15.04 27.11
C ASN A 31 9.40 14.27 26.67
N GLY A 32 8.96 14.54 25.46
CA GLY A 32 7.92 13.80 24.77
C GLY A 32 8.59 13.33 23.52
N ASP A 33 8.65 12.01 23.37
CA ASP A 33 9.26 11.30 22.25
C ASP A 33 8.77 11.87 20.92
N LYS A 34 9.48 12.89 20.43
CA LYS A 34 9.33 13.35 19.06
C LYS A 34 9.77 12.17 18.23
N PRO A 35 8.86 11.54 17.45
CA PRO A 35 9.23 10.38 16.66
C PRO A 35 10.38 10.81 15.77
N LYS A 36 11.56 10.21 16.00
CA LYS A 36 12.74 10.48 15.20
C LYS A 36 12.36 10.08 13.78
N PHE A 37 12.21 11.07 12.90
CA PHE A 37 11.71 10.84 11.55
C PHE A 37 12.75 9.98 10.82
N ASN A 38 12.47 8.69 10.75
CA ASN A 38 13.40 7.71 10.26
C ASN A 38 13.03 7.37 8.82
N PHE A 39 13.84 7.82 7.86
CA PHE A 39 13.58 7.54 6.44
C PHE A 39 13.49 6.04 6.12
N TYR A 40 13.90 5.12 7.00
CA TYR A 40 13.78 3.69 6.75
C TYR A 40 12.34 3.19 6.48
N TRP A 41 11.29 3.92 6.89
CA TRP A 41 9.91 3.56 6.53
C TRP A 41 9.65 3.61 5.01
N ILE A 42 10.42 4.41 4.26
CA ILE A 42 10.29 4.49 2.80
C ILE A 42 10.63 3.15 2.15
N TYR A 43 11.60 2.40 2.69
CA TYR A 43 11.95 1.06 2.18
C TYR A 43 10.84 0.05 2.43
N GLY A 44 10.10 0.20 3.54
CA GLY A 44 8.91 -0.61 3.82
C GLY A 44 7.83 -0.39 2.75
N ILE A 45 7.53 0.86 2.40
CA ILE A 45 6.60 1.17 1.31
C ILE A 45 7.15 0.67 -0.03
N LEU A 46 8.44 0.87 -0.30
CA LEU A 46 9.07 0.42 -1.53
C LEU A 46 8.93 -1.10 -1.70
N ALA A 47 9.15 -1.87 -0.64
CA ALA A 47 8.96 -3.31 -0.63
C ALA A 47 7.50 -3.69 -0.90
N VAL A 48 6.53 -3.02 -0.24
CA VAL A 48 5.11 -3.26 -0.46
C VAL A 48 4.71 -2.96 -1.90
N VAL A 49 5.24 -1.90 -2.52
CA VAL A 49 4.97 -1.58 -3.93
C VAL A 49 5.53 -2.67 -4.85
N LEU A 50 6.77 -3.11 -4.62
CA LEU A 50 7.40 -4.17 -5.42
C LEU A 50 6.62 -5.49 -5.31
N PHE A 51 6.24 -5.90 -4.11
CA PHE A 51 5.43 -7.10 -3.91
C PHE A 51 3.98 -6.91 -4.41
N GLY A 52 3.41 -5.71 -4.29
CA GLY A 52 2.08 -5.40 -4.79
C GLY A 52 2.00 -5.55 -6.31
N ILE A 53 3.04 -5.14 -7.04
CA ILE A 53 3.10 -5.32 -8.49
C ILE A 53 3.22 -6.81 -8.88
N GLN A 54 3.90 -7.65 -8.07
CA GLN A 54 3.92 -9.09 -8.30
C GLN A 54 2.52 -9.71 -8.26
N PHE A 55 1.64 -9.22 -7.37
CA PHE A 55 0.24 -9.64 -7.32
C PHE A 55 -0.59 -9.14 -8.50
N LEU A 56 -0.27 -7.97 -9.07
CA LEU A 56 -0.96 -7.44 -10.26
C LEU A 56 -0.61 -8.21 -11.56
N GLY A 57 0.61 -8.77 -11.62
CA GLY A 57 1.03 -9.65 -12.72
C GLY A 57 0.50 -11.09 -12.61
N MET A 58 -0.07 -11.46 -11.46
CA MET A 58 -0.75 -12.74 -11.25
C MET A 58 -2.24 -12.59 -11.60
N GLY A 59 -2.50 -12.06 -12.80
CA GLY A 59 -3.83 -12.14 -13.39
C GLY A 59 -4.18 -13.61 -13.65
N ASP A 60 -5.44 -13.96 -13.46
CA ASP A 60 -6.00 -15.26 -13.87
C ASP A 60 -5.85 -15.38 -15.39
N ASP A 61 -4.72 -15.92 -15.84
CA ASP A 61 -4.55 -16.43 -17.19
C ASP A 61 -5.55 -17.56 -17.32
N GLY A 62 -6.77 -17.22 -17.76
CA GLY A 62 -7.88 -18.16 -17.86
C GLY A 62 -7.43 -19.48 -18.49
N LYS A 63 -8.07 -20.59 -18.11
CA LYS A 63 -7.63 -21.97 -18.44
C LYS A 63 -6.98 -22.07 -19.82
N GLN A 64 -5.68 -22.35 -19.84
CA GLN A 64 -4.96 -22.64 -21.07
C GLN A 64 -5.60 -23.86 -21.75
N THR A 65 -6.07 -23.69 -22.98
CA THR A 65 -6.70 -24.75 -23.77
C THR A 65 -5.80 -25.15 -24.94
N ASP A 66 -5.84 -26.42 -25.32
CA ASP A 66 -5.09 -26.93 -26.48
C ASP A 66 -5.91 -26.78 -27.77
N TRP A 67 -5.23 -26.77 -28.92
CA TRP A 67 -5.85 -26.64 -30.24
C TRP A 67 -6.92 -27.70 -30.50
N ARG A 68 -6.70 -28.94 -30.04
CA ARG A 68 -7.68 -30.03 -30.19
C ARG A 68 -8.96 -29.74 -29.43
N GLU A 69 -8.85 -29.30 -28.19
CA GLU A 69 -10.00 -28.98 -27.33
C GLU A 69 -10.76 -27.79 -27.93
N PHE A 70 -10.03 -26.74 -28.35
CA PHE A 70 -10.61 -25.59 -29.05
C PHE A 70 -11.39 -25.97 -30.31
N LYS A 71 -10.85 -26.86 -31.15
CA LYS A 71 -11.56 -27.35 -32.35
C LYS A 71 -12.89 -28.01 -31.98
N THR A 72 -12.91 -28.84 -30.93
CA THR A 72 -14.16 -29.44 -30.44
C THR A 72 -15.13 -28.37 -29.93
N MET A 73 -14.66 -27.33 -29.24
CA MET A 73 -15.54 -26.22 -28.83
C MET A 73 -16.14 -25.45 -30.02
N LEU A 74 -15.39 -25.34 -31.12
CA LEU A 74 -15.88 -24.75 -32.38
C LEU A 74 -16.93 -25.63 -33.04
N GLU A 75 -16.66 -26.93 -33.14
CA GLU A 75 -17.58 -27.92 -33.71
C GLU A 75 -18.89 -28.00 -32.90
N ASP A 76 -18.79 -27.92 -31.57
CA ASP A 76 -19.93 -27.90 -30.64
C ASP A 76 -20.70 -26.56 -30.66
N GLY A 77 -20.15 -25.51 -31.30
CA GLY A 77 -20.75 -24.18 -31.33
C GLY A 77 -20.75 -23.46 -29.98
N ASP A 78 -19.82 -23.81 -29.09
CA ASP A 78 -19.76 -23.32 -27.71
C ASP A 78 -19.02 -21.98 -27.57
N VAL A 79 -18.29 -21.57 -28.60
CA VAL A 79 -17.53 -20.31 -28.63
C VAL A 79 -18.44 -19.13 -28.93
N ALA A 80 -18.36 -18.10 -28.09
CA ALA A 80 -19.07 -16.84 -28.25
C ALA A 80 -18.28 -15.84 -29.10
N LYS A 81 -16.99 -15.68 -28.79
CA LYS A 81 -16.08 -14.75 -29.49
C LYS A 81 -14.62 -15.13 -29.22
N ILE A 82 -13.75 -14.66 -30.10
CA ILE A 82 -12.29 -14.83 -30.01
C ILE A 82 -11.67 -13.45 -30.06
N ILE A 83 -10.76 -13.14 -29.13
CA ILE A 83 -10.04 -11.87 -29.06
C ILE A 83 -8.54 -12.16 -29.19
N LEU A 84 -7.87 -11.48 -30.11
CA LEU A 84 -6.43 -11.59 -30.28
C LEU A 84 -5.73 -10.46 -29.52
N VAL A 85 -5.00 -10.81 -28.46
CA VAL A 85 -4.26 -9.89 -27.60
C VAL A 85 -2.80 -9.88 -28.04
N ASN A 86 -2.30 -8.69 -28.38
CA ASN A 86 -0.91 -8.45 -28.79
C ASN A 86 -0.38 -9.33 -29.94
N LYS A 87 -1.27 -9.98 -30.71
CA LYS A 87 -0.93 -10.97 -31.76
C LYS A 87 -0.16 -12.19 -31.26
N GLU A 88 -0.09 -12.38 -29.95
CA GLU A 88 0.64 -13.49 -29.32
C GLU A 88 -0.35 -14.45 -28.64
N THR A 89 -1.40 -13.93 -28.01
CA THR A 89 -2.36 -14.73 -27.24
C THR A 89 -3.77 -14.59 -27.81
N ALA A 90 -4.45 -15.71 -28.00
CA ALA A 90 -5.86 -15.73 -28.37
C ALA A 90 -6.72 -16.08 -27.14
N GLU A 91 -7.52 -15.13 -26.69
CA GLU A 91 -8.50 -15.35 -25.62
C GLU A 91 -9.82 -15.83 -26.22
N ILE A 92 -10.30 -16.97 -25.73
CA ILE A 92 -11.51 -17.64 -26.24
C ILE A 92 -12.61 -17.52 -25.19
N PHE A 93 -13.74 -16.94 -25.58
CA PHE A 93 -14.89 -16.76 -24.69
C PHE A 93 -15.95 -17.81 -25.00
N ILE A 94 -16.44 -18.50 -23.96
CA ILE A 94 -17.52 -19.48 -24.05
C ILE A 94 -18.87 -18.78 -23.89
N LYS A 95 -19.89 -19.24 -24.62
CA LYS A 95 -21.25 -18.71 -24.46
C LYS A 95 -21.77 -18.97 -23.04
N THR A 96 -22.46 -17.98 -22.48
CA THR A 96 -22.98 -18.06 -21.10
C THR A 96 -23.94 -19.23 -20.89
N GLU A 97 -24.74 -19.56 -21.91
CA GLU A 97 -25.65 -20.72 -21.91
C GLU A 97 -24.90 -22.07 -21.74
N ASN A 98 -23.68 -22.14 -22.25
CA ASN A 98 -22.87 -23.35 -22.24
C ASN A 98 -21.97 -23.47 -21.01
N LEU A 99 -21.77 -22.41 -20.22
CA LEU A 99 -20.98 -22.43 -18.97
C LEU A 99 -21.53 -23.41 -17.92
N THR A 100 -22.80 -23.81 -18.06
CA THR A 100 -23.45 -24.81 -17.19
C THR A 100 -23.01 -26.25 -17.48
N LYS A 101 -22.40 -26.51 -18.64
CA LYS A 101 -21.91 -27.85 -19.01
C LYS A 101 -20.78 -28.27 -18.08
N ASP A 102 -20.73 -29.56 -17.73
CA ASP A 102 -19.70 -30.11 -16.83
C ASP A 102 -18.26 -29.78 -17.26
N LYS A 103 -18.00 -29.75 -18.58
CA LYS A 103 -16.71 -29.40 -19.17
C LYS A 103 -16.23 -27.96 -18.91
N TYR A 104 -17.12 -27.06 -18.48
CA TYR A 104 -16.81 -25.64 -18.24
C TYR A 104 -17.05 -25.19 -16.79
N LYS A 105 -17.38 -26.12 -15.88
CA LYS A 105 -17.62 -25.81 -14.46
C LYS A 105 -16.46 -25.12 -13.78
N ASP A 106 -15.24 -25.39 -14.23
CA ASP A 106 -14.03 -24.77 -13.68
C ASP A 106 -13.84 -23.33 -14.16
N LEU A 107 -14.38 -22.98 -15.35
CA LEU A 107 -14.40 -21.60 -15.85
C LEU A 107 -15.42 -20.74 -15.10
N SER A 108 -16.48 -21.33 -14.55
CA SER A 108 -17.54 -20.62 -13.82
C SER A 108 -17.14 -20.20 -12.40
N LYS A 109 -16.08 -20.78 -11.81
CA LYS A 109 -15.71 -20.55 -10.40
C LYS A 109 -14.81 -19.32 -10.19
N GLY A 110 -14.20 -18.79 -11.25
CA GLY A 110 -13.21 -17.70 -11.19
C GLY A 110 -13.77 -16.28 -11.37
N SER A 111 -14.99 -16.12 -11.91
CA SER A 111 -15.60 -14.80 -12.10
C SER A 111 -16.60 -14.51 -10.97
N PRO A 112 -16.30 -13.63 -10.00
CA PRO A 112 -17.36 -12.99 -9.23
C PRO A 112 -18.20 -12.21 -10.22
N ILE A 113 -19.39 -12.75 -10.48
CA ILE A 113 -20.45 -12.16 -11.26
C ILE A 113 -20.80 -10.84 -10.54
N THR A 114 -20.19 -9.75 -10.97
CA THR A 114 -20.58 -8.41 -10.56
C THR A 114 -21.81 -8.08 -11.40
N GLY A 115 -22.96 -8.08 -10.72
CA GLY A 115 -24.26 -7.72 -11.30
C GLY A 115 -24.40 -6.24 -11.58
#